data_AF-A0A941RWW9-F1
#
_entry.id   AF-A0A941RWW9-F1
#
_cell.length_a   1.000
_cell.length_b   1.000
_cell.length_c   1.000
_cell.angle_alpha   90.00
_cell.angle_beta   90.00
_cell.angle_gamma   90.00
#
_symmetry.space_group_name_H-M   'P 1'
#
loop_
_entity.id
_entity.type
_entity.pdbx_description
1 polymer ?
#
loop_
_entity_poly.entity_id
_entity_poly.type
_entity_poly.pdbx_seq_one_letter_code
_entity_poly.pdbx_strand_id
1 'polypeptide(L)'
;MSLPSAAEPRVPVSHYHWAGLDFLVDEEGTPVFLEANRASHMLGEYLEFFGNDRPFALTAGVMNRASGPPCLLWRRCDPQPDADEDACFIGGHLQRHLCEPARICLVEDNQEPRDELLTREGQQVRPGSIFRWWYGLPWSYERAGVTVINPNSVWLTVRDKFLCGQALAGARTFRVAQSFAINSAAEARQLLAEHPQIFRHGYVLKPRVGWGGYDVQVANPGEPPRDIPGDYLLCERIVPRLLDGRFWEVRMFVMAGVCLGGLRHTNRQPNTNYWQGGVPERLDDAALTKLAPAALEAVERIDAAAARIHTQPVPHDSPLLHVNYAGRGQFTRPGSSSS
;
A
#
# COMPACT_ATOMS: atom_id res chain seq x y z
N MET A 1 3.26 -23.78 -26.37
CA MET A 1 4.26 -22.89 -27.01
C MET A 1 4.36 -21.65 -26.15
N SER A 2 5.47 -21.50 -25.43
CA SER A 2 5.71 -20.34 -24.58
C SER A 2 6.31 -19.23 -25.44
N LEU A 3 5.63 -18.09 -25.55
CA LEU A 3 6.24 -16.91 -26.14
C LEU A 3 7.50 -16.55 -25.35
N PRO A 4 8.59 -16.09 -25.99
CA PRO A 4 9.71 -15.51 -25.27
C PRO A 4 9.15 -14.33 -24.45
N SER A 5 9.12 -14.51 -23.14
CA SER A 5 8.70 -13.47 -22.20
C SER A 5 9.60 -12.26 -22.46
N ALA A 6 9.02 -11.16 -22.95
CA ALA A 6 9.69 -9.87 -22.84
C ALA A 6 10.18 -9.73 -21.39
N ALA A 7 11.42 -9.28 -21.20
CA ALA A 7 11.96 -9.08 -19.88
C ALA A 7 11.03 -8.13 -19.12
N GLU A 8 10.54 -8.55 -17.96
CA GLU A 8 9.60 -7.77 -17.17
C GLU A 8 10.25 -6.41 -16.82
N PRO A 9 9.53 -5.28 -16.97
CA PRO A 9 10.02 -3.98 -16.56
C PRO A 9 10.43 -3.97 -15.08
N ARG A 10 11.65 -3.50 -14.79
CA ARG A 10 12.24 -3.53 -13.45
C ARG A 10 13.00 -2.26 -13.09
N VAL A 11 12.93 -1.87 -11.81
CA VAL A 11 13.80 -0.87 -11.17
C VAL A 11 14.59 -1.49 -10.00
N PRO A 12 15.78 -0.97 -9.68
CA PRO A 12 16.48 -1.36 -8.46
C PRO A 12 15.72 -0.83 -7.23
N VAL A 13 15.50 -1.70 -6.24
CA VAL A 13 14.85 -1.36 -4.96
C VAL A 13 15.59 -2.02 -3.81
N SER A 14 15.62 -1.33 -2.67
CA SER A 14 16.30 -1.79 -1.45
C SER A 14 15.39 -1.86 -0.22
N HIS A 15 14.22 -1.22 -0.29
CA HIS A 15 13.31 -1.04 0.83
C HIS A 15 11.86 -1.39 0.45
N TYR A 16 11.32 -0.83 -0.65
CA TYR A 16 9.90 -0.97 -1.00
C TYR A 16 9.63 -2.19 -1.89
N HIS A 17 9.87 -3.38 -1.33
CA HIS A 17 9.81 -4.64 -2.06
C HIS A 17 8.41 -5.19 -2.28
N TRP A 18 7.42 -4.77 -1.50
CA TRP A 18 6.03 -5.21 -1.60
C TRP A 18 5.13 -3.99 -1.80
N ALA A 19 4.97 -3.55 -3.05
CA ALA A 19 4.28 -2.31 -3.36
C ALA A 19 2.93 -2.56 -4.04
N GLY A 20 1.90 -1.91 -3.50
CA GLY A 20 0.59 -1.74 -4.13
C GLY A 20 0.35 -0.25 -4.31
N LEU A 21 0.20 0.20 -5.55
CA LEU A 21 0.11 1.62 -5.89
C LEU A 21 -1.20 1.91 -6.58
N ASP A 22 -1.93 2.90 -6.10
CA ASP A 22 -3.23 3.27 -6.63
C ASP A 22 -3.10 4.49 -7.54
N PHE A 23 -3.60 4.35 -8.76
CA PHE A 23 -3.63 5.38 -9.77
C PHE A 23 -5.03 5.58 -10.31
N LEU A 24 -5.30 6.80 -10.76
CA LEU A 24 -6.40 7.11 -11.64
C LEU A 24 -5.83 7.67 -12.95
N VAL A 25 -6.63 7.64 -14.01
CA VAL A 25 -6.26 8.24 -15.29
C VAL A 25 -7.19 9.42 -15.54
N ASP A 26 -6.64 10.63 -15.62
CA ASP A 26 -7.43 11.83 -15.87
C ASP A 26 -7.99 11.88 -17.31
N GLU A 27 -8.77 12.92 -17.62
CA GLU A 27 -9.44 13.06 -18.90
C GLU A 27 -8.48 13.13 -20.10
N GLU A 28 -7.29 13.70 -19.90
CA GLU A 28 -6.20 13.76 -20.88
C GLU A 28 -5.45 12.43 -21.01
N GLY A 29 -5.75 11.46 -20.14
CA GLY A 29 -5.07 10.18 -20.12
C GLY A 29 -3.78 10.18 -19.31
N THR A 30 -3.51 11.17 -18.47
CA THR A 30 -2.33 11.21 -17.61
C THR A 30 -2.56 10.32 -16.38
N PRO A 31 -1.61 9.45 -16.01
CA PRO A 31 -1.66 8.77 -14.72
C PRO A 31 -1.56 9.78 -13.57
N VAL A 32 -2.47 9.68 -12.62
CA VAL A 32 -2.49 10.48 -11.39
C VAL A 32 -2.40 9.54 -10.19
N PHE A 33 -1.37 9.72 -9.39
CA PHE A 33 -1.14 8.93 -8.18
C PHE A 33 -2.15 9.29 -7.08
N LEU A 34 -2.77 8.27 -6.47
CA LEU A 34 -3.76 8.43 -5.41
C LEU A 34 -3.21 8.10 -4.03
N GLU A 35 -2.58 6.92 -3.89
CA GLU A 35 -1.94 6.45 -2.67
C GLU A 35 -0.96 5.29 -2.92
N ALA A 36 -0.06 5.08 -1.96
CA ALA A 36 0.83 3.92 -1.90
C ALA A 36 0.52 3.13 -0.64
N ASN A 37 0.54 1.81 -0.76
CA ASN A 37 0.18 0.91 0.33
C ASN A 37 1.44 0.36 1.00
N ARG A 38 1.51 0.47 2.33
CA ARG A 38 2.62 -0.11 3.13
C ARG A 38 2.81 -1.60 2.93
N ALA A 39 1.72 -2.30 2.62
CA ALA A 39 1.68 -3.64 2.10
C ALA A 39 0.46 -3.71 1.16
N SER A 40 0.64 -4.22 -0.06
CA SER A 40 -0.45 -4.39 -1.00
C SER A 40 -1.40 -5.47 -0.48
N HIS A 41 -2.69 -5.13 -0.48
CA HIS A 41 -3.79 -6.09 -0.47
C HIS A 41 -4.22 -6.41 -1.92
N MET A 42 -5.21 -7.28 -2.08
CA MET A 42 -5.77 -7.78 -3.34
C MET A 42 -4.88 -8.79 -4.09
N LEU A 43 -4.11 -9.55 -3.31
CA LEU A 43 -3.30 -10.66 -3.77
C LEU A 43 -4.15 -11.91 -4.06
N GLY A 44 -5.27 -12.12 -3.37
CA GLY A 44 -6.24 -13.17 -3.69
C GLY A 44 -6.86 -12.96 -5.06
N GLU A 45 -7.32 -11.73 -5.34
CA GLU A 45 -7.79 -11.34 -6.66
C GLU A 45 -6.67 -11.41 -7.70
N TYR A 46 -5.44 -11.01 -7.35
CA TYR A 46 -4.28 -11.20 -8.23
C TYR A 46 -4.12 -12.68 -8.61
N LEU A 47 -4.16 -13.59 -7.63
CA LEU A 47 -4.04 -15.02 -7.90
C LEU A 47 -5.17 -15.54 -8.79
N GLU A 48 -6.41 -15.09 -8.55
CA GLU A 48 -7.56 -15.47 -9.37
C GLU A 48 -7.38 -15.04 -10.83
N PHE A 49 -7.01 -13.78 -11.06
CA PHE A 49 -6.95 -13.20 -12.41
C PHE A 49 -5.68 -13.54 -13.19
N PHE A 50 -4.55 -13.72 -12.50
CA PHE A 50 -3.25 -13.98 -13.13
C PHE A 50 -2.81 -15.45 -13.01
N GLY A 51 -3.41 -16.23 -12.10
CA GLY A 51 -3.18 -17.67 -11.98
C GLY A 51 -1.76 -18.06 -11.55
N ASN A 52 -1.03 -17.19 -10.86
CA ASN A 52 0.36 -17.45 -10.49
C ASN A 52 0.81 -16.81 -9.18
N ASP A 53 1.73 -17.46 -8.47
CA ASP A 53 2.30 -17.02 -7.18
C ASP A 53 3.49 -16.04 -7.34
N ARG A 54 3.63 -15.34 -8.47
CA ARG A 54 4.82 -14.53 -8.78
C ARG A 54 5.13 -13.42 -7.77
N PRO A 55 4.15 -12.69 -7.20
CA PRO A 55 4.42 -11.73 -6.12
C PRO A 55 5.19 -12.36 -4.95
N PHE A 56 4.73 -13.53 -4.50
CA PHE A 56 5.30 -14.26 -3.39
C PHE A 56 6.69 -14.79 -3.72
N ALA A 57 6.89 -15.34 -4.92
CA ALA A 57 8.19 -15.84 -5.37
C ALA A 57 9.26 -14.74 -5.39
N LEU A 58 8.92 -13.54 -5.89
CA LEU A 58 9.86 -12.42 -5.94
C LEU A 58 10.23 -11.92 -4.54
N THR A 59 9.25 -11.80 -3.64
CA THR A 59 9.49 -11.39 -2.26
C THR A 59 10.26 -12.44 -1.45
N ALA A 60 9.91 -13.72 -1.59
CA ALA A 60 10.69 -14.81 -1.00
C ALA A 60 12.13 -14.79 -1.52
N GLY A 61 12.35 -14.47 -2.80
CA GLY A 61 13.67 -14.25 -3.36
C GLY A 61 14.47 -13.14 -2.68
N VAL A 62 13.82 -12.08 -2.18
CA VAL A 62 14.47 -11.06 -1.34
C VAL A 62 14.84 -11.64 0.02
N MET A 63 13.90 -12.33 0.67
CA MET A 63 14.10 -12.94 2.00
C MET A 63 15.23 -13.98 2.01
N ASN A 64 15.29 -14.82 0.98
CA ASN A 64 16.27 -15.90 0.82
C ASN A 64 17.72 -15.40 0.62
N ARG A 65 17.92 -14.11 0.30
CA ARG A 65 19.28 -13.52 0.18
C ARG A 65 19.86 -13.10 1.52
N ALA A 66 19.05 -13.01 2.57
CA ALA A 66 19.52 -12.58 3.87
C ALA A 66 20.24 -13.72 4.61
N SER A 67 21.23 -13.36 5.43
CA SER A 67 21.96 -14.30 6.27
C SER A 67 21.16 -14.63 7.53
N GLY A 68 20.50 -15.79 7.55
CA GLY A 68 19.71 -16.28 8.69
C GLY A 68 18.29 -16.68 8.30
N PRO A 69 17.52 -17.29 9.23
CA PRO A 69 16.22 -17.86 8.90
C PRO A 69 15.18 -16.78 8.54
N PRO A 70 14.30 -17.07 7.56
CA PRO A 70 13.15 -16.23 7.28
C PRO A 70 12.13 -16.36 8.41
N CYS A 71 11.59 -15.23 8.85
CA CYS A 71 10.55 -15.16 9.86
C CYS A 71 9.28 -14.48 9.31
N LEU A 72 8.12 -14.96 9.74
CA LEU A 72 6.82 -14.38 9.42
C LEU A 72 6.16 -13.89 10.72
N LEU A 73 5.68 -12.64 10.72
CA LEU A 73 4.94 -12.08 11.86
C LEU A 73 3.44 -12.29 11.72
N TRP A 74 2.84 -12.99 12.67
CA TRP A 74 1.39 -13.24 12.75
C TRP A 74 0.84 -12.72 14.08
N ARG A 75 -0.40 -12.22 14.10
CA ARG A 75 -1.10 -12.01 15.38
C ARG A 75 -1.69 -13.32 15.87
N ARG A 76 -1.83 -13.44 17.18
CA ARG A 76 -2.44 -14.62 17.80
C ARG A 76 -3.90 -14.84 17.37
N CYS A 77 -4.59 -13.75 17.06
CA CYS A 77 -5.99 -13.74 16.64
C CYS A 77 -6.18 -13.53 15.13
N ASP A 78 -5.13 -13.58 14.32
CA ASP A 78 -5.33 -13.61 12.87
C ASP A 78 -6.17 -14.88 12.56
N PRO A 79 -7.29 -14.74 11.84
CA PRO A 79 -8.21 -15.85 11.63
C PRO A 79 -7.49 -17.03 10.94
N GLN A 80 -8.10 -18.20 11.03
CA GLN A 80 -7.62 -19.35 10.27
C GLN A 80 -7.52 -18.99 8.78
N PRO A 81 -6.57 -19.60 8.04
CA PRO A 81 -6.47 -19.43 6.59
C PRO A 81 -7.87 -19.56 5.97
N ASP A 82 -8.23 -18.62 5.10
CA ASP A 82 -9.45 -18.58 4.26
C ASP A 82 -10.49 -17.49 4.59
N ALA A 83 -10.31 -16.67 5.63
CA ALA A 83 -11.30 -15.61 5.95
C ALA A 83 -11.06 -14.27 5.21
N ASP A 84 -9.81 -13.88 4.99
CA ASP A 84 -9.40 -12.67 4.26
C ASP A 84 -7.90 -12.76 3.95
N GLU A 85 -7.33 -11.87 3.14
CA GLU A 85 -5.87 -11.77 2.96
C GLU A 85 -5.18 -11.34 4.26
N ASP A 86 -5.01 -12.31 5.15
CA ASP A 86 -4.34 -12.17 6.43
C ASP A 86 -2.88 -12.65 6.35
N ALA A 87 -2.19 -12.56 7.48
CA ALA A 87 -0.79 -12.94 7.54
C ALA A 87 -0.56 -14.45 7.33
N CYS A 88 -1.57 -15.30 7.61
CA CYS A 88 -1.53 -16.74 7.39
C CYS A 88 -1.62 -17.06 5.89
N PHE A 89 -2.57 -16.46 5.17
CA PHE A 89 -2.72 -16.59 3.72
C PHE A 89 -1.41 -16.20 3.02
N ILE A 90 -0.89 -15.00 3.32
CA ILE A 90 0.33 -14.49 2.70
C ILE A 90 1.54 -15.34 3.07
N GLY A 91 1.63 -15.74 4.35
CA GLY A 91 2.69 -16.61 4.84
C GLY A 91 2.70 -17.97 4.15
N GLY A 92 1.53 -18.58 3.95
CA GLY A 92 1.38 -19.87 3.28
C GLY A 92 1.85 -19.85 1.83
N HIS A 93 1.57 -18.78 1.08
CA HIS A 93 2.09 -18.61 -0.27
C HIS A 93 3.60 -18.31 -0.30
N LEU A 94 4.11 -17.46 0.60
CA LEU A 94 5.54 -17.19 0.73
C LEU A 94 6.34 -18.47 1.02
N GLN A 95 5.86 -19.31 1.95
CA GLN A 95 6.54 -20.54 2.36
C GLN A 95 6.82 -21.52 1.22
N ARG A 96 6.02 -21.51 0.15
CA ARG A 96 6.25 -22.35 -1.05
C ARG A 96 7.53 -21.99 -1.80
N HIS A 97 8.05 -20.78 -1.58
CA HIS A 97 9.18 -20.22 -2.33
C HIS A 97 10.40 -19.90 -1.46
N LEU A 98 10.30 -20.09 -0.14
CA LEU A 98 11.43 -19.93 0.77
C LEU A 98 12.37 -21.14 0.67
N CYS A 99 13.68 -20.89 0.77
CA CYS A 99 14.69 -21.96 0.72
C CYS A 99 14.69 -22.85 1.97
N GLU A 100 14.09 -22.37 3.06
CA GLU A 100 13.91 -23.12 4.30
C GLU A 100 12.56 -22.75 4.96
N PRO A 101 12.02 -23.61 5.84
CA PRO A 101 10.75 -23.33 6.52
C PRO A 101 10.84 -22.05 7.36
N ALA A 102 9.92 -21.11 7.14
CA ALA A 102 9.87 -19.89 7.93
C ALA A 102 9.55 -20.15 9.40
N ARG A 103 10.14 -19.36 10.29
CA ARG A 103 9.77 -19.33 11.71
C ARG A 103 8.60 -18.39 11.92
N ILE A 104 7.53 -18.90 12.51
CA ILE A 104 6.35 -18.08 12.82
C ILE A 104 6.58 -17.40 14.16
N CYS A 105 6.49 -16.07 14.18
CA CYS A 105 6.69 -15.27 15.39
C CYS A 105 5.43 -14.46 15.67
N LEU A 106 4.97 -14.48 16.92
CA LEU A 106 3.75 -13.76 17.29
C LEU A 106 4.06 -12.27 17.49
N VAL A 107 3.27 -11.40 16.87
CA VAL A 107 3.44 -9.94 16.93
C VAL A 107 3.46 -9.48 18.38
N GLU A 108 2.50 -9.95 19.19
CA GLU A 108 2.28 -9.56 20.58
C GLU A 108 3.51 -9.86 21.45
N ASP A 109 4.20 -10.97 21.18
CA ASP A 109 5.37 -11.39 21.93
C ASP A 109 6.66 -10.69 21.49
N ASN A 110 6.61 -9.88 20.42
CA ASN A 110 7.77 -9.28 19.74
C ASN A 110 7.69 -7.74 19.59
N GLN A 111 6.91 -7.07 20.43
CA GLN A 111 6.75 -5.60 20.40
C GLN A 111 7.87 -4.82 21.09
N GLU A 112 8.69 -5.47 21.92
CA GLU A 112 9.81 -4.81 22.62
C GLU A 112 11.10 -4.84 21.80
N PRO A 113 11.93 -3.77 21.82
CA PRO A 113 13.23 -3.75 21.16
C PRO A 113 14.16 -4.89 21.59
N ARG A 114 14.68 -5.64 20.62
CA ARG A 114 15.57 -6.81 20.78
C ARG A 114 16.23 -7.18 19.44
N ASP A 115 17.21 -8.07 19.47
CA ASP A 115 17.91 -8.61 18.28
C ASP A 115 17.45 -10.01 17.86
N GLU A 116 16.58 -10.65 18.65
CA GLU A 116 16.02 -11.98 18.38
C GLU A 116 14.50 -11.97 18.49
N LEU A 117 13.80 -12.73 17.64
CA LEU A 117 12.36 -12.94 17.74
C LEU A 117 12.04 -14.13 18.66
N LEU A 118 10.96 -14.03 19.42
CA LEU A 118 10.32 -15.17 20.08
C LEU A 118 9.34 -15.81 19.10
N THR A 119 9.63 -17.04 18.70
CA THR A 119 8.75 -17.85 17.86
C THR A 119 7.49 -18.27 18.61
N ARG A 120 6.45 -18.68 17.88
CA ARG A 120 5.20 -19.22 18.44
C ARG A 120 5.46 -20.45 19.32
N GLU A 121 6.50 -21.22 19.02
CA GLU A 121 6.91 -22.41 19.76
C GLU A 121 7.78 -22.08 20.99
N GLY A 122 8.02 -20.79 21.28
CA GLY A 122 8.77 -20.33 22.44
C GLY A 122 10.29 -20.31 22.28
N GLN A 123 10.80 -20.54 21.07
CA GLN A 123 12.23 -20.47 20.76
C GLN A 123 12.65 -19.03 20.42
N GLN A 124 13.82 -18.62 20.88
CA GLN A 124 14.48 -17.39 20.43
C GLN A 124 15.23 -17.65 19.13
N VAL A 125 15.08 -16.75 18.16
CA VAL A 125 15.74 -16.84 16.85
C VAL A 125 16.27 -15.48 16.41
N ARG A 126 17.52 -15.41 15.97
CA ARG A 126 18.04 -14.24 15.25
C ARG A 126 17.60 -14.32 13.78
N PRO A 127 16.68 -13.47 13.31
CA PRO A 127 16.17 -13.55 11.95
C PRO A 127 17.20 -13.06 10.93
N GLY A 128 17.25 -13.69 9.75
CA GLY A 128 17.92 -13.10 8.59
C GLY A 128 17.00 -12.12 7.87
N SER A 129 15.73 -12.51 7.72
CA SER A 129 14.68 -11.68 7.13
C SER A 129 13.37 -11.81 7.89
N ILE A 130 12.55 -10.76 7.82
CA ILE A 130 11.23 -10.71 8.43
C ILE A 130 10.23 -10.22 7.39
N PHE A 131 9.20 -11.01 7.11
CA PHE A 131 8.00 -10.50 6.47
C PHE A 131 6.97 -10.13 7.53
N ARG A 132 6.42 -8.92 7.41
CA ARG A 132 5.30 -8.46 8.22
C ARG A 132 4.24 -7.91 7.31
N TRP A 133 3.00 -8.32 7.54
CA TRP A 133 1.89 -7.88 6.72
C TRP A 133 1.64 -6.37 6.92
N TRP A 134 1.04 -6.04 8.05
CA TRP A 134 0.63 -4.69 8.41
C TRP A 134 0.82 -4.43 9.92
N TYR A 135 1.73 -5.19 10.53
CA TYR A 135 2.09 -5.11 11.94
C TYR A 135 3.31 -4.23 12.21
N GLY A 136 3.22 -3.41 13.26
CA GLY A 136 4.36 -2.66 13.76
C GLY A 136 5.49 -3.62 14.15
N LEU A 137 6.72 -3.17 13.99
CA LEU A 137 7.92 -3.90 14.38
C LEU A 137 8.90 -2.88 14.97
N PRO A 138 9.57 -3.19 16.10
CA PRO A 138 10.65 -2.37 16.62
C PRO A 138 11.74 -2.11 15.58
N TRP A 139 12.34 -0.92 15.63
CA TRP A 139 13.47 -0.56 14.77
C TRP A 139 14.73 -1.37 15.03
N SER A 140 14.84 -2.04 16.17
CA SER A 140 16.03 -2.80 16.58
C SER A 140 16.42 -3.86 15.55
N TYR A 141 15.45 -4.53 14.92
CA TYR A 141 15.72 -5.54 13.88
C TYR A 141 16.35 -4.93 12.63
N GLU A 142 15.78 -3.83 12.12
CA GLU A 142 16.35 -3.11 10.98
C GLU A 142 17.77 -2.60 11.28
N ARG A 143 18.01 -2.12 12.51
CA ARG A 143 19.35 -1.66 12.94
C ARG A 143 20.36 -2.78 13.10
N ALA A 144 19.91 -3.98 13.44
CA ALA A 144 20.74 -5.17 13.48
C ALA A 144 21.08 -5.71 12.06
N GLY A 145 20.59 -5.05 10.99
CA GLY A 145 20.84 -5.46 9.61
C GLY A 145 19.88 -6.54 9.10
N VAL A 146 18.79 -6.82 9.82
CA VAL A 146 17.76 -7.76 9.39
C VAL A 146 17.02 -7.20 8.19
N THR A 147 16.81 -8.03 7.16
CA THR A 147 16.02 -7.63 5.98
C THR A 147 14.52 -7.67 6.29
N VAL A 148 13.88 -6.51 6.44
CA VAL A 148 12.44 -6.41 6.76
C VAL A 148 11.61 -6.04 5.53
N ILE A 149 10.53 -6.79 5.26
CA ILE A 149 9.62 -6.55 4.14
C ILE A 149 8.23 -6.13 4.65
N ASN A 150 7.73 -4.91 4.36
CA ASN A 150 8.51 -3.70 4.07
C ASN A 150 9.05 -3.09 5.38
N PRO A 151 10.18 -2.36 5.37
CA PRO A 151 10.78 -1.77 6.57
C PRO A 151 9.96 -0.58 7.09
N ASN A 152 10.24 -0.14 8.32
CA ASN A 152 9.58 0.97 9.00
C ASN A 152 9.76 2.29 8.25
N SER A 153 10.90 2.46 7.59
CA SER A 153 11.16 3.64 6.76
C SER A 153 10.17 3.76 5.59
N VAL A 154 9.82 2.65 4.94
CA VAL A 154 8.75 2.63 3.90
C VAL A 154 7.42 2.97 4.52
N TRP A 155 7.10 2.38 5.67
CA TRP A 155 5.84 2.65 6.36
C TRP A 155 5.66 4.12 6.70
N LEU A 156 6.69 4.77 7.25
CA LEU A 156 6.66 6.20 7.51
C LEU A 156 6.49 7.02 6.22
N THR A 157 7.11 6.58 5.12
CA THR A 157 7.02 7.26 3.83
C THR A 157 5.62 7.21 3.24
N VAL A 158 4.91 6.06 3.34
CA VAL A 158 3.64 5.85 2.62
C VAL A 158 2.40 6.01 3.48
N ARG A 159 2.51 5.97 4.81
CA ARG A 159 1.35 6.03 5.71
C ARG A 159 0.65 7.38 5.67
N ASP A 160 1.42 8.46 5.67
CA ASP A 160 0.88 9.81 5.55
C ASP A 160 0.78 10.18 4.07
N LYS A 161 -0.45 10.25 3.58
CA LYS A 161 -0.74 10.56 2.17
C LYS A 161 -0.16 11.90 1.72
N PHE A 162 -0.02 12.88 2.62
CA PHE A 162 0.57 14.18 2.29
C PHE A 162 2.07 14.06 2.06
N LEU A 163 2.78 13.45 3.01
CA LEU A 163 4.22 13.26 2.95
C LEU A 163 4.62 12.32 1.80
N CYS A 164 3.81 11.30 1.54
CA CYS A 164 3.98 10.42 0.38
C CYS A 164 3.88 11.22 -0.93
N GLY A 165 2.86 12.07 -1.07
CA GLY A 165 2.72 12.97 -2.22
C GLY A 165 3.93 13.89 -2.40
N GLN A 166 4.47 14.44 -1.31
CA GLN A 166 5.70 15.26 -1.34
C GLN A 166 6.93 14.45 -1.79
N ALA A 167 7.08 13.21 -1.32
CA ALA A 167 8.18 12.33 -1.75
C ALA A 167 8.14 12.00 -3.25
N LEU A 168 6.94 12.03 -3.84
CA LEU A 168 6.70 11.81 -5.26
C LEU A 168 6.71 13.09 -6.11
N ALA A 169 6.94 14.26 -5.49
CA ALA A 169 7.02 15.52 -6.21
C ALA A 169 8.10 15.48 -7.31
N GLY A 170 7.77 16.05 -8.47
CA GLY A 170 8.66 16.06 -9.64
C GLY A 170 8.74 14.74 -10.40
N ALA A 171 7.80 13.80 -10.18
CA ALA A 171 7.61 12.65 -11.05
C ALA A 171 7.40 13.07 -12.52
N ARG A 172 7.91 12.25 -13.45
CA ARG A 172 7.88 12.55 -14.89
C ARG A 172 6.79 11.78 -15.64
N THR A 173 6.48 10.58 -15.16
CA THR A 173 5.55 9.65 -15.82
C THR A 173 4.13 9.69 -15.25
N PHE A 174 3.93 10.43 -14.16
CA PHE A 174 2.63 10.62 -13.53
C PHE A 174 2.57 11.96 -12.81
N ARG A 175 1.35 12.38 -12.46
CA ARG A 175 1.08 13.56 -11.65
C ARG A 175 0.72 13.16 -10.23
N VAL A 176 1.07 14.01 -9.26
CA VAL A 176 0.52 13.97 -7.90
C VAL A 176 -0.49 15.09 -7.77
N ALA A 177 -1.67 14.78 -7.23
CA ALA A 177 -2.70 15.78 -6.96
C ALA A 177 -2.18 16.85 -5.99
N GLN A 178 -2.33 18.12 -6.34
CA GLN A 178 -2.10 19.23 -5.43
C GLN A 178 -2.98 19.07 -4.21
N SER A 179 -2.34 19.11 -3.04
CA SER A 179 -2.95 18.74 -1.78
C SER A 179 -2.46 19.67 -0.68
N PHE A 180 -3.31 19.87 0.33
CA PHE A 180 -3.02 20.66 1.51
C PHE A 180 -3.37 19.83 2.75
N ALA A 181 -2.48 19.80 3.74
CA ALA A 181 -2.83 19.27 5.05
C ALA A 181 -3.71 20.29 5.77
N ILE A 182 -4.80 19.83 6.36
CA ILE A 182 -5.79 20.66 7.05
C ILE A 182 -6.31 19.96 8.30
N ASN A 183 -6.77 20.75 9.27
CA ASN A 183 -7.31 20.26 10.54
C ASN A 183 -8.74 20.73 10.83
N SER A 184 -9.33 21.56 9.97
CA SER A 184 -10.67 22.10 10.18
C SER A 184 -11.39 22.45 8.89
N ALA A 185 -12.73 22.43 8.93
CA ALA A 185 -13.55 22.89 7.81
C ALA A 185 -13.38 24.39 7.51
N ALA A 186 -13.01 25.20 8.50
CA ALA A 186 -12.75 26.63 8.32
C ALA A 186 -11.48 26.87 7.48
N GLU A 187 -10.40 26.16 7.81
CA GLU A 187 -9.15 26.16 7.04
C GLU A 187 -9.37 25.64 5.62
N ALA A 188 -10.14 24.56 5.45
CA ALA A 188 -10.52 24.05 4.13
C ALA A 188 -11.25 25.13 3.31
N ARG A 189 -12.23 25.83 3.89
CA ARG A 189 -12.96 26.92 3.21
C ARG A 189 -12.02 28.06 2.80
N GLN A 190 -11.07 28.43 3.65
CA GLN A 190 -10.09 29.46 3.35
C GLN A 190 -9.23 29.06 2.15
N LEU A 191 -8.65 27.86 2.15
CA LEU A 191 -7.82 27.37 1.04
C LEU A 191 -8.60 27.25 -0.28
N LEU A 192 -9.86 26.81 -0.23
CA LEU A 192 -10.74 26.77 -1.39
C LEU A 192 -10.94 28.17 -2.00
N ALA A 193 -11.03 29.20 -1.17
CA ALA A 193 -11.19 30.59 -1.61
C ALA A 193 -9.88 31.22 -2.11
N GLU A 194 -8.75 30.89 -1.49
CA GLU A 194 -7.42 31.40 -1.86
C GLU A 194 -6.87 30.77 -3.15
N HIS A 195 -7.28 29.53 -3.46
CA HIS A 195 -6.77 28.77 -4.60
C HIS A 195 -7.86 28.29 -5.58
N PRO A 196 -8.70 29.19 -6.13
CA PRO A 196 -9.86 28.80 -6.94
C PRO A 196 -9.51 28.03 -8.22
N GLN A 197 -8.30 28.25 -8.76
CA GLN A 197 -7.85 27.55 -9.97
C GLN A 197 -7.50 26.08 -9.73
N ILE A 198 -6.97 25.76 -8.54
CA ILE A 198 -6.65 24.37 -8.14
C ILE A 198 -7.95 23.57 -7.99
N PHE A 199 -8.96 24.18 -7.38
CA PHE A 199 -10.23 23.53 -7.03
C PHE A 199 -11.36 23.79 -8.03
N ARG A 200 -11.02 24.18 -9.27
CA ARG A 200 -12.02 24.52 -10.32
C ARG A 200 -12.97 23.36 -10.67
N HIS A 201 -12.54 22.12 -10.44
CA HIS A 201 -13.35 20.90 -10.64
C HIS A 201 -13.94 20.36 -9.34
N GLY A 202 -13.78 21.08 -8.22
CA GLY A 202 -14.13 20.64 -6.88
C GLY A 202 -12.90 20.14 -6.12
N TYR A 203 -13.15 19.35 -5.07
CA TYR A 203 -12.10 18.87 -4.18
C TYR A 203 -12.41 17.47 -3.65
N VAL A 204 -11.40 16.85 -3.05
CA VAL A 204 -11.52 15.62 -2.28
C VAL A 204 -11.01 15.88 -0.87
N LEU A 205 -11.82 15.59 0.14
CA LEU A 205 -11.36 15.48 1.53
C LEU A 205 -11.11 14.02 1.86
N LYS A 206 -9.96 13.73 2.47
CA LYS A 206 -9.65 12.39 2.97
C LYS A 206 -8.74 12.46 4.19
N PRO A 207 -8.80 11.50 5.14
CA PRO A 207 -7.84 11.44 6.24
C PRO A 207 -6.40 11.35 5.72
N ARG A 208 -5.45 12.00 6.39
CA ARG A 208 -4.00 11.85 6.09
C ARG A 208 -3.53 10.43 6.29
N VAL A 209 -4.04 9.82 7.35
CA VAL A 209 -3.81 8.43 7.74
C VAL A 209 -5.16 7.73 7.78
N GLY A 210 -5.41 6.87 6.80
CA GLY A 210 -6.67 6.17 6.64
C GLY A 210 -6.58 5.12 5.54
N TRP A 211 -7.60 4.27 5.43
CA TRP A 211 -7.62 3.12 4.53
C TRP A 211 -9.05 2.85 4.02
N GLY A 212 -9.19 2.04 2.97
CA GLY A 212 -10.49 1.49 2.53
C GLY A 212 -11.50 2.51 2.00
N GLY A 213 -11.06 3.73 1.66
CA GLY A 213 -11.95 4.81 1.20
C GLY A 213 -12.90 5.36 2.27
N TYR A 214 -12.70 5.02 3.54
CA TYR A 214 -13.51 5.56 4.64
C TYR A 214 -13.24 7.04 4.86
N ASP A 215 -14.30 7.77 5.23
CA ASP A 215 -14.28 9.20 5.53
C ASP A 215 -13.77 10.07 4.36
N VAL A 216 -13.87 9.55 3.13
CA VAL A 216 -13.58 10.29 1.89
C VAL A 216 -14.83 11.04 1.44
N GLN A 217 -14.68 12.35 1.22
CA GLN A 217 -15.70 13.19 0.56
C GLN A 217 -15.17 13.64 -0.79
N VAL A 218 -15.90 13.33 -1.85
CA VAL A 218 -15.69 13.92 -3.18
C VAL A 218 -16.75 15.00 -3.37
N ALA A 219 -16.32 16.23 -3.63
CA ALA A 219 -17.19 17.39 -3.74
C ALA A 219 -17.09 18.06 -5.12
N ASN A 220 -18.20 18.60 -5.59
CA ASN A 220 -18.29 19.46 -6.77
C ASN A 220 -17.87 20.90 -6.43
N PRO A 221 -17.58 21.74 -7.44
CA PRO A 221 -17.33 23.16 -7.22
C PRO A 221 -18.46 23.84 -6.42
N GLY A 222 -18.08 24.61 -5.40
CA GLY A 222 -19.02 25.37 -4.56
C GLY A 222 -19.66 24.58 -3.41
N GLU A 223 -19.52 23.25 -3.35
CA GLU A 223 -20.03 22.47 -2.22
C GLU A 223 -19.17 22.71 -0.96
N PRO A 224 -19.77 22.99 0.21
CA PRO A 224 -19.01 23.29 1.42
C PRO A 224 -18.34 22.02 2.00
N PRO A 225 -17.13 22.15 2.59
CA PRO A 225 -16.48 21.02 3.26
C PRO A 225 -17.30 20.60 4.49
N ARG A 226 -17.40 19.29 4.71
CA ARG A 226 -18.01 18.71 5.92
C ARG A 226 -17.14 18.99 7.15
N ASP A 227 -17.65 18.68 8.33
CA ASP A 227 -16.89 18.72 9.57
C ASP A 227 -15.69 17.77 9.52
N ILE A 228 -14.56 18.26 10.03
CA ILE A 228 -13.26 17.59 9.95
C ILE A 228 -12.82 17.28 11.39
N PRO A 229 -12.81 16.01 11.83
CA PRO A 229 -12.50 15.64 13.21
C PRO A 229 -10.99 15.60 13.53
N GLY A 230 -10.11 16.01 12.61
CA GLY A 230 -8.66 15.99 12.81
C GLY A 230 -7.83 16.10 11.53
N ASP A 231 -6.74 15.33 11.44
CA ASP A 231 -5.73 15.34 10.38
C ASP A 231 -6.23 14.87 9.00
N TYR A 232 -6.59 15.84 8.14
CA TYR A 232 -7.12 15.58 6.80
C TYR A 232 -6.26 16.19 5.69
N LEU A 233 -6.54 15.74 4.48
CA LEU A 233 -6.06 16.30 3.24
C LEU A 233 -7.22 16.93 2.48
N LEU A 234 -7.01 18.16 2.02
CA LEU A 234 -7.77 18.78 0.95
C LEU A 234 -6.99 18.61 -0.35
N CYS A 235 -7.47 17.77 -1.25
CA CYS A 235 -6.87 17.50 -2.55
C CYS A 235 -7.69 18.16 -3.65
N GLU A 236 -7.02 18.59 -4.73
CA GLU A 236 -7.73 18.87 -5.99
C GLU A 236 -8.53 17.64 -6.42
N ARG A 237 -9.71 17.88 -7.01
CA ARG A 237 -10.49 16.78 -7.58
C ARG A 237 -9.99 16.44 -8.97
N ILE A 238 -9.54 15.20 -9.13
CA ILE A 238 -9.19 14.63 -10.42
C ILE A 238 -10.48 14.20 -11.13
N VAL A 239 -10.63 14.60 -12.39
CA VAL A 239 -11.75 14.19 -13.24
C VAL A 239 -11.28 13.01 -14.09
N PRO A 240 -11.70 11.77 -13.79
CA PRO A 240 -11.33 10.62 -14.62
C PRO A 240 -12.07 10.64 -15.95
N ARG A 241 -11.42 10.11 -16.98
CA ARG A 241 -12.16 9.58 -18.14
C ARG A 241 -12.99 8.39 -17.69
N LEU A 242 -14.31 8.45 -17.84
CA LEU A 242 -15.17 7.30 -17.51
C LEU A 242 -14.91 6.14 -18.49
N LEU A 243 -14.90 4.91 -17.95
CA LEU A 243 -14.84 3.69 -18.72
C LEU A 243 -16.24 3.08 -18.77
N ASP A 244 -16.86 3.04 -19.95
CA ASP A 244 -18.22 2.56 -20.15
C ASP A 244 -19.24 3.19 -19.17
N GLY A 245 -19.09 4.49 -18.95
CA GLY A 245 -19.92 5.27 -18.02
C GLY A 245 -19.64 5.03 -16.54
N ARG A 246 -18.55 4.34 -16.19
CA ARG A 246 -18.15 4.06 -14.80
C ARG A 246 -16.86 4.78 -14.42
N PHE A 247 -16.76 5.13 -13.14
CA PHE A 247 -15.51 5.55 -12.53
C PHE A 247 -14.59 4.35 -12.40
N TRP A 248 -13.29 4.59 -12.52
CA TRP A 248 -12.31 3.54 -12.36
C TRP A 248 -10.99 4.06 -11.80
N GLU A 249 -10.33 3.20 -11.04
CA GLU A 249 -8.96 3.35 -10.57
C GLU A 249 -8.20 2.05 -10.87
N VAL A 250 -6.88 2.08 -10.72
CA VAL A 250 -6.02 0.93 -10.92
C VAL A 250 -5.11 0.76 -9.72
N ARG A 251 -5.06 -0.46 -9.19
CA ARG A 251 -4.02 -0.93 -8.29
C ARG A 251 -2.92 -1.63 -9.08
N MET A 252 -1.73 -1.06 -9.10
CA MET A 252 -0.54 -1.63 -9.72
C MET A 252 0.27 -2.41 -8.69
N PHE A 253 0.74 -3.61 -9.07
CA PHE A 253 1.58 -4.46 -8.22
C PHE A 253 3.03 -4.37 -8.69
N VAL A 254 3.91 -3.96 -7.78
CA VAL A 254 5.36 -3.94 -8.02
C VAL A 254 6.04 -4.71 -6.90
N MET A 255 6.69 -5.82 -7.25
CA MET A 255 7.28 -6.76 -6.30
C MET A 255 8.77 -6.90 -6.56
N ALA A 256 9.60 -6.64 -5.55
CA ALA A 256 11.05 -6.59 -5.67
C ALA A 256 11.56 -5.74 -6.87
N GLY A 257 10.82 -4.65 -7.15
CA GLY A 257 11.11 -3.70 -8.24
C GLY A 257 10.60 -4.13 -9.61
N VAL A 258 9.91 -5.27 -9.74
CA VAL A 258 9.32 -5.77 -10.99
C VAL A 258 7.84 -5.41 -11.06
N CYS A 259 7.38 -4.79 -12.13
CA CYS A 259 5.95 -4.53 -12.35
C CYS A 259 5.26 -5.79 -12.87
N LEU A 260 4.34 -6.33 -12.07
CA LEU A 260 3.67 -7.61 -12.36
C LEU A 260 2.34 -7.47 -13.10
N GLY A 261 1.78 -6.27 -13.12
CA GLY A 261 0.44 -6.02 -13.64
C GLY A 261 -0.35 -5.10 -12.71
N GLY A 262 -1.65 -5.05 -12.95
CA GLY A 262 -2.56 -4.32 -12.09
C GLY A 262 -3.98 -4.89 -12.13
N LEU A 263 -4.77 -4.49 -11.15
CA LEU A 263 -6.20 -4.67 -11.12
C LEU A 263 -6.87 -3.32 -11.32
N ARG A 264 -7.88 -3.27 -12.19
CA ARG A 264 -8.78 -2.14 -12.33
C ARG A 264 -9.96 -2.34 -11.40
N HIS A 265 -10.34 -1.32 -10.65
CA HIS A 265 -11.63 -1.29 -9.96
C HIS A 265 -12.58 -0.37 -10.71
N THR A 266 -13.82 -0.82 -10.95
CA THR A 266 -14.87 0.04 -11.53
C THR A 266 -16.03 0.23 -10.56
N ASN A 267 -16.63 1.42 -10.55
CA ASN A 267 -17.83 1.73 -9.78
C ASN A 267 -18.72 2.74 -10.52
N ARG A 268 -20.03 2.69 -10.27
CA ARG A 268 -20.98 3.72 -10.71
C ARG A 268 -20.83 5.01 -9.92
N GLN A 269 -20.30 4.94 -8.70
CA GLN A 269 -20.00 6.08 -7.86
C GLN A 269 -18.53 6.50 -7.97
N PRO A 270 -18.17 7.76 -7.66
CA PRO A 270 -16.78 8.23 -7.74
C PRO A 270 -15.79 7.49 -6.84
N ASN A 271 -16.25 6.87 -5.75
CA ASN A 271 -15.40 6.07 -4.88
C ASN A 271 -15.30 4.64 -5.42
N THR A 272 -14.18 4.31 -6.03
CA THR A 272 -13.91 3.04 -6.70
C THR A 272 -13.36 1.96 -5.79
N ASN A 273 -13.19 2.24 -4.50
CA ASN A 273 -12.60 1.30 -3.56
C ASN A 273 -13.42 0.00 -3.48
N TYR A 274 -12.73 -1.14 -3.44
CA TYR A 274 -13.33 -2.47 -3.32
C TYR A 274 -14.34 -2.57 -2.16
N TRP A 275 -13.99 -2.04 -0.99
CA TRP A 275 -14.85 -2.06 0.21
C TRP A 275 -16.08 -1.14 0.09
N GLN A 276 -16.13 -0.30 -0.95
CA GLN A 276 -17.23 0.61 -1.27
C GLN A 276 -18.01 0.15 -2.51
N GLY A 277 -17.88 -1.14 -2.87
CA GLY A 277 -18.60 -1.75 -4.01
C GLY A 277 -17.87 -1.66 -5.35
N GLY A 278 -16.58 -1.33 -5.34
CA GLY A 278 -15.74 -1.42 -6.53
C GLY A 278 -15.59 -2.87 -7.00
N VAL A 279 -15.73 -3.10 -8.31
CA VAL A 279 -15.58 -4.44 -8.91
C VAL A 279 -14.18 -4.59 -9.50
N PRO A 280 -13.36 -5.55 -9.04
CA PRO A 280 -12.02 -5.78 -9.55
C PRO A 280 -12.05 -6.55 -10.87
N GLU A 281 -11.17 -6.14 -11.77
CA GLU A 281 -10.92 -6.81 -13.05
C GLU A 281 -9.42 -6.76 -13.35
N ARG A 282 -8.91 -7.73 -14.10
CA ARG A 282 -7.55 -7.67 -14.62
C ARG A 282 -7.37 -6.44 -15.51
N LEU A 283 -6.29 -5.70 -15.30
CA LEU A 283 -5.89 -4.62 -16.19
C LEU A 283 -5.42 -5.18 -17.54
N ASP A 284 -5.90 -4.62 -18.64
CA ASP A 284 -5.48 -5.00 -19.98
C ASP A 284 -4.03 -4.57 -20.30
N ASP A 285 -3.42 -5.23 -21.29
CA ASP A 285 -1.99 -5.03 -21.62
C ASP A 285 -1.68 -3.61 -22.12
N ALA A 286 -2.65 -2.93 -22.75
CA ALA A 286 -2.48 -1.57 -23.25
C ALA A 286 -2.44 -0.56 -22.08
N ALA A 287 -3.36 -0.68 -21.13
CA ALA A 287 -3.36 0.11 -19.91
C ALA A 287 -2.14 -0.20 -19.03
N LEU A 288 -1.74 -1.47 -18.92
CA LEU A 288 -0.52 -1.88 -18.23
C LEU A 288 0.73 -1.23 -18.84
N THR A 289 0.89 -1.28 -20.16
CA THR A 289 2.02 -0.66 -20.87
C THR A 289 2.12 0.84 -20.55
N LYS A 290 0.98 1.52 -20.43
CA LYS A 290 0.90 2.93 -20.10
C LYS A 290 1.21 3.24 -18.62
N LEU A 291 0.75 2.39 -17.70
CA LEU A 291 0.84 2.63 -16.25
C LEU A 291 2.11 2.05 -15.61
N ALA A 292 2.76 1.06 -16.22
CA ALA A 292 3.96 0.45 -15.68
C ALA A 292 5.11 1.46 -15.45
N PRO A 293 5.41 2.41 -16.36
CA PRO A 293 6.43 3.44 -16.10
C PRO A 293 6.12 4.28 -14.85
N ALA A 294 4.85 4.64 -14.65
CA ALA A 294 4.39 5.40 -13.49
C ALA A 294 4.55 4.60 -12.19
N ALA A 295 4.15 3.34 -12.19
CA ALA A 295 4.29 2.46 -11.04
C ALA A 295 5.76 2.26 -10.64
N LEU A 296 6.64 2.02 -11.62
CA LEU A 296 8.07 1.83 -11.39
C LEU A 296 8.75 3.11 -10.87
N GLU A 297 8.47 4.27 -11.47
CA GLU A 297 9.01 5.55 -10.99
C GLU A 297 8.51 5.88 -9.57
N ALA A 298 7.24 5.59 -9.26
CA ALA A 298 6.70 5.79 -7.92
C ALA A 298 7.40 4.92 -6.88
N VAL A 299 7.64 3.63 -7.18
CA VAL A 299 8.41 2.74 -6.31
C VAL A 299 9.83 3.26 -6.10
N GLU A 300 10.53 3.64 -7.17
CA GLU A 300 11.90 4.17 -7.08
C GLU A 300 11.98 5.40 -6.17
N ARG A 301 11.04 6.34 -6.31
CA ARG A 301 11.01 7.56 -5.49
C ARG A 301 10.67 7.29 -4.03
N ILE A 302 9.71 6.40 -3.77
CA ILE A 302 9.36 5.99 -2.41
C ILE A 302 10.53 5.24 -1.77
N ASP A 303 11.22 4.37 -2.51
CA ASP A 303 12.40 3.66 -2.03
C ASP A 303 13.53 4.65 -1.66
N ALA A 304 13.78 5.65 -2.50
CA ALA A 304 14.77 6.68 -2.23
C ALA A 304 14.39 7.54 -1.00
N ALA A 305 13.10 7.82 -0.79
CA ALA A 305 12.63 8.51 0.41
C ALA A 305 12.77 7.65 1.67
N ALA A 306 12.41 6.37 1.59
CA ALA A 306 12.59 5.40 2.66
C ALA A 306 14.08 5.23 3.02
N ALA A 307 14.98 5.20 2.03
CA ALA A 307 16.42 5.14 2.26
C ALA A 307 16.92 6.33 3.10
N ARG A 308 16.45 7.56 2.80
CA ARG A 308 16.80 8.75 3.61
C ARG A 308 16.34 8.61 5.05
N ILE A 309 15.09 8.20 5.28
CA ILE A 309 14.54 7.98 6.63
C ILE A 309 15.33 6.89 7.37
N HIS A 310 15.66 5.80 6.69
CA HIS A 310 16.38 4.66 7.28
C HIS A 310 17.76 5.08 7.83
N THR A 311 18.43 6.06 7.21
CA THR A 311 19.72 6.58 7.68
C THR A 311 19.63 7.57 8.85
N GLN A 312 18.46 8.09 9.18
CA GLN A 312 18.30 9.09 10.25
C GLN A 312 18.33 8.43 11.65
N PRO A 313 18.79 9.13 12.70
CA PRO A 313 18.57 8.71 14.09
C PRO A 313 17.08 8.80 14.38
N VAL A 314 16.41 7.66 14.58
CA VAL A 314 14.96 7.63 14.79
C VAL A 314 14.66 7.61 16.30
N PRO A 315 13.67 8.39 16.78
CA PRO A 315 13.20 8.26 18.16
C PRO A 315 12.60 6.87 18.42
N HIS A 316 12.49 6.48 19.69
CA HIS A 316 11.70 5.32 20.09
C HIS A 316 10.25 5.47 19.55
N ASP A 317 9.73 4.40 18.94
CA ASP A 317 8.38 4.21 18.40
C ASP A 317 7.62 5.44 17.89
N SER A 318 7.60 5.61 16.56
CA SER A 318 6.75 6.62 15.93
C SER A 318 5.27 6.24 16.03
N PRO A 319 4.36 7.16 16.39
CA PRO A 319 2.92 6.92 16.35
C PRO A 319 2.41 6.55 14.94
N LEU A 320 3.17 6.92 13.91
CA LEU A 320 2.96 6.52 12.52
C LEU A 320 3.34 5.07 12.23
N LEU A 321 3.76 4.27 13.21
CA LEU A 321 3.90 2.81 13.07
C LEU A 321 2.78 2.04 13.75
N HIS A 322 2.06 2.65 14.71
CA HIS A 322 0.96 1.98 15.43
C HIS A 322 -0.34 2.05 14.65
N VAL A 323 -1.02 0.91 14.49
CA VAL A 323 -2.35 0.87 13.87
C VAL A 323 -3.39 0.68 14.96
N ASN A 324 -4.28 1.66 15.13
CA ASN A 324 -5.31 1.61 16.14
C ASN A 324 -6.54 0.87 15.58
N TYR A 325 -6.71 -0.40 15.95
CA TYR A 325 -7.85 -1.24 15.51
C TYR A 325 -8.97 -1.32 16.56
N ALA A 326 -8.79 -0.72 17.74
CA ALA A 326 -9.64 -0.94 18.91
C ALA A 326 -11.07 -0.35 18.82
N GLY A 327 -11.64 -0.13 17.63
CA GLY A 327 -12.95 0.53 17.51
C GLY A 327 -13.80 0.22 16.27
N ARG A 328 -13.42 -0.70 15.39
CA ARG A 328 -14.26 -1.08 14.25
C ARG A 328 -14.28 -2.61 14.14
N GLY A 329 -15.48 -3.19 14.24
CA GLY A 329 -15.72 -4.63 14.39
C GLY A 329 -15.09 -5.49 13.28
N GLN A 330 -15.01 -6.80 13.54
CA GLN A 330 -14.50 -7.80 12.62
C GLN A 330 -15.03 -7.56 11.19
N PHE A 331 -14.12 -7.30 10.28
CA PHE A 331 -14.40 -7.08 8.87
C PHE A 331 -14.94 -8.40 8.30
N THR A 332 -16.13 -8.36 7.73
CA THR A 332 -16.67 -9.46 6.93
C THR A 332 -16.83 -8.93 5.51
N ARG A 333 -16.41 -9.72 4.52
CA ARG A 333 -16.61 -9.39 3.12
C ARG A 333 -18.10 -9.18 2.85
N PRO A 334 -18.51 -8.14 2.11
CA PRO A 334 -19.87 -8.06 1.59
C PRO A 334 -20.09 -9.26 0.64
N GLY A 335 -20.82 -10.28 1.10
CA GLY A 335 -21.19 -11.43 0.27
C GLY A 335 -20.62 -12.79 0.67
N SER A 336 -19.83 -12.90 1.75
CA SER A 336 -19.48 -14.22 2.31
C SER A 336 -20.65 -14.76 3.17
N SER A 337 -21.75 -15.13 2.54
CA SER A 337 -22.70 -16.04 3.18
C SER A 337 -22.06 -17.43 3.21
N SER A 338 -21.72 -17.91 4.40
CA SER A 338 -21.42 -19.32 4.65
C SER A 338 -22.58 -20.17 4.13
N SER A 339 -22.36 -20.90 3.03
CA SER A 339 -23.19 -22.02 2.60
C SER A 339 -22.77 -23.28 3.35
#